data_AF-A0AAW1ILH9-F1
#
_entry.id   AF-A0AAW1ILH9-F1
#
_cell.length_a   1.000
_cell.length_b   1.000
_cell.length_c   1.000
_cell.angle_alpha   90.00
_cell.angle_beta   90.00
_cell.angle_gamma   90.00
#
_symmetry.space_group_name_H-M   'P 1'
#
loop_
_entity.id
_entity.type
_entity.pdbx_description
1 polymer ?
#
loop_
_entity_poly.entity_id
_entity_poly.type
_entity_poly.pdbx_seq_one_letter_code
_entity_poly.pdbx_strand_id
1 'polypeptide(L)'
;MHTNGRIWIVWNPRNVSVLPLVSHSQFIHCRLTHYGTNTSCFSTFVYASNDPATRLDLWDGLCSLKPSVQEWVVLGDFNVVRDISERISNTLPNLTDIVDFNSCIIDCGLVDLSSSGYQPRPRRFSFLNCWADLPGYTALVQEAWDIPLYGSAMFKLLHKIRKVRDVLCLFHRMHTSDPHSRLLRAKASLDVSCQALQSSPTCSFLLQSHRQALDMYLKLKLAELSMLTQKAKAEKILHYDSNSSVFYARMKERQHSQTIGEICDHQGTLRFGSEQVIEGFLSYYQHLLGGSIDVQALDASDICSGPCLTSADWPDMIKPVSNSEIHTALKIIDINSSPGADGFSSGFFLSSWSIIESDFCGAI
;
A
#
# COMPACT_ATOMS: atom_id res chain seq x y z
N MET A 1 -5.57 -36.49 -14.50
CA MET A 1 -6.03 -35.25 -13.85
C MET A 1 -6.49 -35.60 -12.45
N HIS A 2 -5.88 -35.00 -11.42
CA HIS A 2 -6.31 -35.20 -10.03
C HIS A 2 -7.71 -34.60 -9.84
N THR A 3 -8.60 -35.30 -9.15
CA THR A 3 -10.04 -35.01 -9.05
C THR A 3 -10.41 -33.70 -8.35
N ASN A 4 -9.43 -32.95 -7.80
CA ASN A 4 -9.66 -31.75 -6.97
C ASN A 4 -8.95 -30.47 -7.46
N GLY A 5 -8.44 -30.44 -8.71
CA GLY A 5 -7.78 -29.30 -9.38
C GLY A 5 -7.56 -28.02 -8.57
N ARG A 6 -6.48 -27.97 -7.76
CA ARG A 6 -6.15 -26.84 -6.87
C ARG A 6 -5.21 -25.80 -7.48
N ILE A 7 -4.57 -26.13 -8.60
CA ILE A 7 -3.57 -25.28 -9.26
C ILE A 7 -4.08 -24.89 -10.64
N TRP A 8 -4.16 -23.59 -10.88
CA TRP A 8 -4.55 -23.01 -12.16
C TRP A 8 -3.36 -22.22 -12.70
N ILE A 9 -2.92 -22.56 -13.92
CA ILE A 9 -1.88 -21.82 -14.63
C ILE A 9 -2.58 -20.99 -15.70
N VAL A 10 -2.43 -19.67 -15.62
CA VAL A 10 -3.00 -18.72 -16.59
C VAL A 10 -1.85 -17.95 -17.22
N TRP A 11 -1.85 -17.83 -18.54
CA TRP A 11 -0.81 -17.12 -19.28
C TRP A 11 -1.39 -16.39 -20.49
N ASN A 12 -0.63 -15.43 -21.01
CA ASN A 12 -0.96 -14.76 -22.27
C ASN A 12 -0.36 -15.56 -23.44
N PRO A 13 -1.19 -16.18 -24.31
CA PRO A 13 -0.70 -17.02 -25.40
C PRO A 13 0.05 -16.24 -26.48
N ARG A 14 -0.05 -14.90 -26.50
CA ARG A 14 0.73 -14.05 -27.42
C ARG A 14 2.20 -13.92 -27.02
N ASN A 15 2.50 -14.09 -25.73
CA ASN A 15 3.83 -13.81 -25.19
C ASN A 15 4.56 -15.11 -24.77
N VAL A 16 3.82 -16.09 -24.27
CA VAL A 16 4.38 -17.31 -23.69
C VAL A 16 3.62 -18.55 -24.16
N SER A 17 4.37 -19.59 -24.50
CA SER A 17 3.86 -20.96 -24.65
C SER A 17 4.07 -21.74 -23.36
N VAL A 18 3.05 -22.46 -22.92
CA VAL A 18 3.08 -23.30 -21.71
C VAL A 18 2.76 -24.73 -22.10
N LEU A 19 3.74 -25.62 -21.91
CA LEU A 19 3.58 -27.06 -22.13
C LEU A 19 3.63 -27.79 -20.79
N PRO A 20 2.50 -28.27 -20.25
CA PRO A 20 2.49 -29.08 -19.03
C PRO A 20 3.14 -30.45 -19.30
N LEU A 21 4.09 -30.84 -18.44
CA LEU A 21 4.86 -32.08 -18.57
C LEU A 21 4.49 -33.09 -17.49
N VAL A 22 4.37 -32.63 -16.24
CA VAL A 22 4.00 -33.49 -15.10
C VAL A 22 2.90 -32.80 -14.30
N SER A 23 1.87 -33.57 -13.94
CA SER A 23 0.81 -33.12 -13.04
C SER A 23 0.83 -33.99 -11.79
N HIS A 24 1.09 -33.35 -10.66
CA HIS A 24 1.10 -33.96 -9.33
C HIS A 24 -0.06 -33.38 -8.49
N SER A 25 -0.37 -34.02 -7.36
CA SER A 25 -1.41 -33.54 -6.43
C SER A 25 -1.10 -32.17 -5.82
N GLN A 26 0.18 -31.84 -5.70
CA GLN A 26 0.71 -30.63 -5.04
C GLN A 26 1.53 -29.72 -5.96
N PHE A 27 1.76 -30.10 -7.23
CA PHE A 27 2.45 -29.23 -8.19
C PHE A 27 2.07 -29.52 -9.64
N ILE A 28 2.32 -28.56 -10.53
CA ILE A 28 2.30 -28.77 -11.97
C ILE A 28 3.65 -28.31 -12.54
N HIS A 29 4.34 -29.21 -13.22
CA HIS A 29 5.60 -28.93 -13.89
C HIS A 29 5.37 -28.68 -15.38
N CYS A 30 5.88 -27.55 -15.87
CA CYS A 30 5.69 -27.08 -17.22
C CYS A 30 7.03 -26.68 -17.85
N ARG A 31 7.10 -26.77 -19.18
CA ARG A 31 8.07 -26.03 -19.98
C ARG A 31 7.45 -24.71 -20.44
N LEU A 32 8.10 -23.61 -20.11
CA LEU A 32 7.72 -22.27 -20.56
C LEU A 32 8.62 -21.86 -21.71
N THR A 33 8.06 -21.27 -22.76
CA THR A 33 8.81 -20.68 -23.88
C THR A 33 8.31 -19.26 -24.12
N HIS A 34 9.19 -18.27 -24.00
CA HIS A 34 8.84 -16.86 -24.24
C HIS A 34 9.18 -16.47 -25.68
N TYR A 35 8.19 -16.00 -26.43
CA TYR A 35 8.35 -15.72 -27.85
C TYR A 35 9.23 -14.50 -28.14
N GLY A 36 9.17 -13.47 -27.30
CA GLY A 36 9.93 -12.23 -27.52
C GLY A 36 11.44 -12.37 -27.35
N THR A 37 11.89 -13.29 -26.49
CA THR A 37 13.32 -13.55 -26.21
C THR A 37 13.80 -14.86 -26.81
N ASN A 38 12.89 -15.70 -27.32
CA ASN A 38 13.15 -17.07 -27.79
C ASN A 38 13.87 -17.95 -26.75
N THR A 39 13.61 -17.72 -25.46
CA THR A 39 14.18 -18.49 -24.34
C THR A 39 13.16 -19.48 -23.79
N SER A 40 13.64 -20.64 -23.32
CA SER A 40 12.78 -21.64 -22.67
C SER A 40 13.39 -22.13 -21.36
N CYS A 41 12.56 -22.25 -20.32
CA CYS A 41 12.94 -22.77 -19.01
C CYS A 41 11.90 -23.75 -18.48
N PHE A 42 12.29 -24.52 -17.47
CA PHE A 42 11.34 -25.32 -16.71
C PHE A 42 10.75 -24.51 -15.58
N SER A 43 9.46 -24.70 -15.32
CA SER A 43 8.77 -24.06 -14.19
C SER A 43 7.86 -25.04 -13.49
N THR A 44 8.02 -25.15 -12.17
CA THR A 44 7.16 -25.95 -11.31
C THR A 44 6.31 -25.03 -10.44
N PHE A 45 4.99 -25.11 -10.62
CA PHE A 45 4.01 -24.36 -9.85
C PHE A 45 3.51 -25.21 -8.69
N VAL A 46 3.74 -24.76 -7.46
CA VAL A 46 3.49 -25.54 -6.22
C VAL A 46 2.28 -25.00 -5.45
N TYR A 47 1.48 -25.91 -4.93
CA TYR A 47 0.47 -25.64 -3.89
C TYR A 47 0.52 -26.79 -2.87
N ALA A 48 1.36 -26.61 -1.85
CA ALA A 48 1.69 -27.64 -0.89
C ALA A 48 0.56 -27.90 0.11
N SER A 49 0.50 -29.12 0.64
CA SER A 49 -0.41 -29.49 1.73
C SER A 49 -0.03 -28.76 3.03
N ASN A 50 -1.04 -28.46 3.84
CA ASN A 50 -0.84 -28.01 5.23
C ASN A 50 -0.46 -29.16 6.18
N ASP A 51 -0.72 -30.40 5.77
CA ASP A 51 -0.36 -31.59 6.54
C ASP A 51 1.11 -32.00 6.26
N PRO A 52 1.98 -32.04 7.29
CA PRO A 52 3.40 -32.37 7.13
C PRO A 52 3.66 -33.71 6.44
N ALA A 53 2.92 -34.75 6.80
CA ALA A 53 3.12 -36.09 6.26
C ALA A 53 2.84 -36.14 4.76
N THR A 54 1.72 -35.54 4.33
CA THR A 54 1.36 -35.41 2.90
C THR A 54 2.36 -34.54 2.12
N ARG A 55 3.00 -33.56 2.78
CA ARG A 55 3.93 -32.64 2.13
C ARG A 55 5.27 -33.30 1.78
N LEU A 56 5.66 -34.40 2.43
CA LEU A 56 6.88 -35.13 2.07
C LEU A 56 6.87 -35.60 0.60
N ASP A 57 5.71 -36.01 0.08
CA ASP A 57 5.54 -36.40 -1.34
C ASP A 57 5.89 -35.26 -2.31
N LEU A 58 5.71 -33.99 -1.90
CA LEU A 58 6.09 -32.83 -2.70
C LEU A 58 7.62 -32.74 -2.82
N TRP A 59 8.35 -32.95 -1.73
CA TRP A 59 9.81 -32.87 -1.71
C TRP A 59 10.44 -33.94 -2.59
N ASP A 60 9.98 -35.19 -2.46
CA ASP A 60 10.42 -36.30 -3.32
C ASP A 60 10.11 -36.02 -4.80
N GLY A 61 8.91 -35.47 -5.06
CA GLY A 61 8.50 -35.06 -6.39
C GLY A 61 9.41 -33.99 -7.00
N LEU A 62 9.78 -32.96 -6.23
CA LEU A 62 10.70 -31.91 -6.70
C LEU A 62 12.10 -32.47 -6.96
N CYS A 63 12.64 -33.30 -6.05
CA CYS A 63 13.95 -33.93 -6.23
C CYS A 63 13.99 -34.80 -7.50
N SER A 64 12.89 -35.50 -7.82
CA SER A 64 12.78 -36.31 -9.04
C SER A 64 12.74 -35.48 -10.34
N LEU A 65 12.32 -34.22 -10.26
CA LEU A 65 12.19 -33.31 -11.42
C LEU A 65 13.45 -32.52 -11.71
N LYS A 66 14.45 -32.54 -10.82
CA LYS A 66 15.68 -31.75 -10.93
C LYS A 66 16.29 -31.89 -12.33
N PRO A 67 16.25 -30.85 -13.17
CA PRO A 67 16.78 -30.93 -14.53
C PRO A 67 18.30 -30.86 -14.50
N SER A 68 18.95 -31.62 -15.37
CA SER A 68 20.41 -31.76 -15.36
C SER A 68 21.16 -30.56 -15.97
N VAL A 69 20.54 -29.81 -16.88
CA VAL A 69 21.24 -28.78 -17.69
C VAL A 69 20.44 -27.48 -17.88
N GLN A 70 19.12 -27.51 -17.72
CA GLN A 70 18.25 -26.38 -18.07
C GLN A 70 17.82 -25.59 -16.83
N GLU A 71 17.68 -24.28 -16.99
CA GLU A 71 17.17 -23.38 -15.96
C GLU A 71 15.80 -23.85 -15.44
N TRP A 72 15.66 -23.83 -14.11
CA TRP A 72 14.47 -24.31 -13.43
C TRP A 72 14.02 -23.32 -12.36
N VAL A 73 12.76 -22.94 -12.44
CA VAL A 73 12.12 -22.06 -11.45
C VAL A 73 11.04 -22.86 -10.72
N VAL A 74 11.09 -22.86 -9.40
CA VAL A 74 10.03 -23.43 -8.56
C VAL A 74 9.35 -22.29 -7.82
N LEU A 75 8.03 -22.17 -7.97
CA LEU A 75 7.28 -21.06 -7.42
C LEU A 75 5.89 -21.49 -6.97
N GLY A 76 5.35 -20.84 -5.94
CA GLY A 76 4.03 -21.15 -5.41
C GLY A 76 3.95 -20.99 -3.91
N ASP A 77 2.96 -21.65 -3.32
CA ASP A 77 2.74 -21.66 -1.88
C ASP A 77 3.21 -23.00 -1.29
N PHE A 78 4.27 -22.94 -0.49
CA PHE A 78 4.87 -24.11 0.15
C PHE A 78 4.27 -24.41 1.53
N ASN A 79 3.43 -23.52 2.09
CA ASN A 79 2.87 -23.63 3.44
C ASN A 79 3.93 -23.90 4.55
N VAL A 80 5.20 -23.55 4.31
CA VAL A 80 6.34 -23.68 5.23
C VAL A 80 7.22 -22.45 5.10
N VAL A 81 7.78 -22.01 6.23
CA VAL A 81 8.76 -20.91 6.29
C VAL A 81 10.19 -21.47 6.20
N ARG A 82 11.12 -20.73 5.62
CA ARG A 82 12.53 -21.14 5.56
C ARG A 82 13.28 -20.85 6.85
N ASP A 83 12.89 -19.77 7.52
CA ASP A 83 13.48 -19.30 8.76
C ASP A 83 12.38 -18.95 9.77
N ILE A 84 12.67 -19.13 11.06
CA ILE A 84 11.74 -18.82 12.15
C ILE A 84 11.35 -17.33 12.12
N SER A 85 12.26 -16.46 11.70
CA SER A 85 12.06 -15.01 11.59
C SER A 85 11.06 -14.59 10.52
N GLU A 86 10.75 -15.43 9.52
CA GLU A 86 9.73 -15.14 8.50
C GLU A 86 8.31 -15.21 9.07
N ARG A 87 8.13 -15.85 10.22
CA ARG A 87 6.82 -16.07 10.83
C ARG A 87 6.48 -14.91 11.78
N ILE A 88 5.45 -14.15 11.42
CA ILE A 88 4.95 -13.01 12.22
C ILE A 88 3.99 -13.46 13.36
N SER A 89 3.60 -14.75 13.39
CA SER A 89 2.68 -15.29 14.40
C SER A 89 3.39 -15.67 15.71
N ASN A 90 2.71 -15.54 16.86
CA ASN A 90 3.21 -15.97 18.18
C ASN A 90 3.31 -17.50 18.37
N THR A 91 2.95 -18.32 17.37
CA THR A 91 3.11 -19.78 17.42
C THR A 91 4.41 -20.18 16.75
N LEU A 92 5.26 -20.90 17.47
CA LEU A 92 6.51 -21.45 16.94
C LEU A 92 6.20 -22.37 15.74
N PRO A 93 6.90 -22.19 14.60
CA PRO A 93 6.78 -23.11 13.48
C PRO A 93 7.36 -24.47 13.87
N ASN A 94 6.85 -25.53 13.22
CA ASN A 94 7.39 -26.87 13.38
C ASN A 94 8.81 -26.92 12.80
N LEU A 95 9.81 -27.18 13.64
CA LEU A 95 11.21 -27.17 13.24
C LEU A 95 11.53 -28.27 12.22
N THR A 96 10.86 -29.41 12.31
CA THR A 96 11.03 -30.51 11.35
C THR A 96 10.64 -30.08 9.94
N ASP A 97 9.54 -29.34 9.80
CA ASP A 97 9.09 -28.83 8.50
C ASP A 97 10.10 -27.88 7.86
N ILE A 98 10.74 -27.03 8.68
CA ILE A 98 11.78 -26.10 8.24
C ILE A 98 13.03 -26.88 7.77
N VAL A 99 13.42 -27.92 8.51
CA VAL A 99 14.58 -28.75 8.17
C VAL A 99 14.34 -29.52 6.88
N ASP A 100 13.17 -30.14 6.73
CA ASP A 100 12.81 -30.91 5.53
C ASP A 100 12.75 -29.99 4.30
N PHE A 101 12.16 -28.79 4.44
CA PHE A 101 12.09 -27.83 3.35
C PHE A 101 13.47 -27.32 2.93
N ASN A 102 14.33 -26.95 3.88
CA ASN A 102 15.69 -26.51 3.57
C ASN A 102 16.55 -27.65 2.99
N SER A 103 16.34 -28.90 3.42
CA SER A 103 17.01 -30.07 2.83
C SER A 103 16.59 -30.26 1.37
N CYS A 104 15.28 -30.19 1.09
CA CYS A 104 14.76 -30.25 -0.28
C CYS A 104 15.35 -29.16 -1.19
N ILE A 105 15.49 -27.93 -0.69
CA ILE A 105 16.12 -26.82 -1.43
C ILE A 105 17.57 -27.18 -1.80
N ILE A 106 18.34 -27.69 -0.83
CA ILE A 106 19.74 -28.10 -1.03
C ILE A 106 19.84 -29.26 -2.03
N ASP A 107 19.03 -30.29 -1.86
CA ASP A 107 19.05 -31.50 -2.70
C ASP A 107 18.67 -31.19 -4.16
N CYS A 108 17.71 -30.29 -4.34
CA CYS A 108 17.32 -29.79 -5.65
C CYS A 108 18.35 -28.82 -6.25
N GLY A 109 19.34 -28.35 -5.48
CA GLY A 109 20.28 -27.31 -5.90
C GLY A 109 19.60 -25.96 -6.15
N LEU A 110 18.47 -25.72 -5.49
CA LEU A 110 17.72 -24.49 -5.60
C LEU A 110 18.39 -23.40 -4.77
N VAL A 111 18.41 -22.20 -5.33
CA VAL A 111 18.77 -20.99 -4.61
C VAL A 111 17.50 -20.19 -4.47
N ASP A 112 17.23 -19.71 -3.26
CA ASP A 112 16.15 -18.76 -3.04
C ASP A 112 16.49 -17.47 -3.77
N LEU A 113 15.78 -17.25 -4.88
CA LEU A 113 15.83 -16.00 -5.58
C LEU A 113 15.16 -14.99 -4.67
N SER A 114 15.98 -14.17 -4.00
CA SER A 114 15.50 -12.97 -3.32
C SER A 114 14.63 -12.23 -4.31
N SER A 115 13.31 -12.32 -4.15
CA SER A 115 12.42 -11.75 -5.15
C SER A 115 12.70 -10.25 -5.18
N SER A 116 13.34 -9.78 -6.24
CA SER A 116 13.07 -8.45 -6.74
C SER A 116 11.74 -8.54 -7.48
N GLY A 117 10.67 -8.87 -6.75
CA GLY A 117 9.39 -8.29 -7.09
C GLY A 117 9.53 -6.77 -7.07
N TYR A 118 8.45 -6.03 -7.30
CA TYR A 118 8.38 -4.66 -6.82
C TYR A 118 8.74 -4.69 -5.34
N GLN A 119 10.00 -4.40 -4.98
CA GLN A 119 10.41 -4.11 -3.62
C GLN A 119 9.49 -2.95 -3.28
N PRO A 120 8.46 -3.15 -2.42
CA PRO A 120 7.66 -2.02 -2.03
C PRO A 120 8.67 -1.09 -1.41
N ARG A 121 8.97 0.02 -2.10
CA ARG A 121 9.75 1.11 -1.53
C ARG A 121 9.21 1.27 -0.12
N PRO A 122 10.07 1.30 0.91
CA PRO A 122 9.64 1.31 2.31
C PRO A 122 8.48 2.28 2.38
N ARG A 123 7.30 1.77 2.77
CA ARG A 123 6.03 2.47 2.55
C ARG A 123 6.22 3.89 3.04
N ARG A 124 6.15 4.85 2.12
CA ARG A 124 6.23 6.26 2.48
C ARG A 124 5.15 6.49 3.52
N PHE A 125 5.51 7.16 4.60
CA PHE A 125 4.53 7.54 5.60
C PHE A 125 3.38 8.27 4.90
N SER A 126 2.16 7.91 5.27
CA SER A 126 0.96 8.59 4.82
C SER A 126 0.05 8.68 6.02
N PHE A 127 -0.33 9.89 6.39
CA PHE A 127 -1.32 10.14 7.42
C PHE A 127 -2.63 9.42 7.07
N LEU A 128 -3.24 8.74 8.04
CA LEU A 128 -4.55 8.13 7.87
C LEU A 128 -5.58 8.98 8.59
N ASN A 129 -6.62 9.43 7.87
CA ASN A 129 -7.62 10.34 8.42
C ASN A 129 -8.34 9.74 9.65
N CYS A 130 -8.55 8.43 9.67
CA CYS A 130 -9.14 7.74 10.82
C CYS A 130 -8.32 7.81 12.11
N TRP A 131 -7.03 8.21 12.07
CA TRP A 131 -6.25 8.41 13.29
C TRP A 131 -6.74 9.58 14.11
N ALA A 132 -7.28 10.62 13.47
CA ALA A 132 -7.82 11.79 14.15
C ALA A 132 -9.01 11.47 15.07
N ASP A 133 -9.76 10.42 14.73
CA ASP A 133 -10.94 9.97 15.49
C ASP A 133 -10.59 9.05 16.66
N LEU A 134 -9.33 8.63 16.78
CA LEU A 134 -8.92 7.68 17.80
C LEU A 134 -8.62 8.35 19.15
N PRO A 135 -8.99 7.70 20.27
CA PRO A 135 -8.67 8.21 21.59
C PRO A 135 -7.16 8.32 21.77
N GLY A 136 -6.71 9.44 22.33
CA GLY A 136 -5.28 9.71 22.56
C GLY A 136 -4.57 10.40 21.40
N TYR A 137 -5.17 10.51 20.21
CA TYR A 137 -4.57 11.21 19.06
C TYR A 137 -4.16 12.64 19.39
N THR A 138 -5.10 13.46 19.87
CA THR A 138 -4.87 14.88 20.15
C THR A 138 -3.77 15.08 21.18
N ALA A 139 -3.79 14.28 22.25
CA ALA A 139 -2.77 14.34 23.31
C ALA A 139 -1.38 13.95 22.77
N LEU A 140 -1.30 12.90 21.93
CA LEU A 140 -0.06 12.43 21.32
C LEU A 140 0.54 13.48 20.38
N VAL A 141 -0.30 14.12 19.55
CA VAL A 141 0.15 15.20 18.65
C VAL A 141 0.62 16.40 19.46
N GLN A 142 -0.14 16.80 20.49
CA GLN A 142 0.22 17.92 21.37
C GLN A 142 1.58 17.69 22.04
N GLU A 143 1.78 16.53 22.67
CA GLU A 143 3.03 16.18 23.35
C GLU A 143 4.25 16.22 22.40
N ALA A 144 4.08 15.71 21.18
CA ALA A 144 5.13 15.77 20.17
C ALA A 144 5.36 17.20 19.61
N TRP A 145 4.31 18.03 19.59
CA TRP A 145 4.36 19.40 19.07
C TRP A 145 4.96 20.40 20.06
N ASP A 146 4.78 20.17 21.36
CA ASP A 146 5.24 21.05 22.44
C ASP A 146 6.76 20.95 22.70
N ILE A 147 7.46 20.03 22.02
CA ILE A 147 8.91 19.93 22.08
C ILE A 147 9.54 21.27 21.63
N PRO A 148 10.28 21.97 22.51
CA PRO A 148 10.85 23.28 22.18
C PRO A 148 11.95 23.14 21.13
N LEU A 149 11.89 23.96 20.09
CA LEU A 149 12.87 24.01 19.01
C LEU A 149 13.29 25.45 18.72
N TYR A 150 14.57 25.63 18.42
CA TYR A 150 15.16 26.91 18.05
C TYR A 150 15.52 26.91 16.56
N GLY A 151 15.26 28.02 15.86
CA GLY A 151 15.48 28.16 14.42
C GLY A 151 14.48 29.10 13.77
N SER A 152 14.47 29.14 12.43
CA SER A 152 13.45 29.85 11.66
C SER A 152 12.07 29.21 11.83
N ALA A 153 10.99 29.95 11.59
CA ALA A 153 9.63 29.42 11.71
C ALA A 153 9.41 28.17 10.83
N MET A 154 9.85 28.22 9.58
CA MET A 154 9.81 27.07 8.66
C MET A 154 10.62 25.87 9.20
N PHE A 155 11.80 26.10 9.78
CA PHE A 155 12.61 25.04 10.36
C PHE A 155 11.90 24.36 11.53
N LYS A 156 11.29 25.14 12.43
CA LYS A 156 10.51 24.64 13.57
C LYS A 156 9.33 23.80 13.09
N LEU A 157 8.53 24.34 12.16
CA LEU A 157 7.37 23.65 11.61
C LEU A 157 7.74 22.28 11.03
N LEU A 158 8.74 22.23 10.13
CA LEU A 158 9.16 20.97 9.50
C LEU A 158 9.69 19.95 10.49
N HIS A 159 10.42 20.38 11.53
CA HIS A 159 10.94 19.46 12.56
C HIS A 159 9.83 18.94 13.47
N LYS A 160 8.86 19.77 13.86
CA LYS A 160 7.69 19.33 14.62
C LYS A 160 6.84 18.34 13.83
N ILE A 161 6.59 18.60 12.54
CA ILE A 161 5.90 17.66 11.63
C ILE A 161 6.64 16.30 11.58
N ARG A 162 7.98 16.31 11.49
CA ARG A 162 8.77 15.06 11.55
C ARG A 162 8.62 14.33 12.89
N LYS A 163 8.59 15.03 14.02
CA LYS A 163 8.39 14.41 15.33
C LYS A 163 6.99 13.79 15.46
N VAL A 164 5.96 14.50 15.00
CA VAL A 164 4.59 13.97 14.93
C VAL A 164 4.54 12.71 14.07
N ARG A 165 5.20 12.70 12.92
CA ARG A 165 5.29 11.51 12.06
C ARG A 165 5.84 10.31 12.83
N ASP A 166 6.91 10.48 13.58
CA ASP A 166 7.59 9.38 14.28
C ASP A 166 6.68 8.78 15.37
N VAL A 167 5.98 9.61 16.15
CA VAL A 167 5.02 9.14 17.17
C VAL A 167 3.78 8.51 16.53
N LEU A 168 3.29 9.05 15.41
CA LEU A 168 2.17 8.48 14.66
C LEU A 168 2.51 7.12 14.05
N CYS A 169 3.76 6.89 13.64
CA CYS A 169 4.22 5.58 13.19
C CYS A 169 4.09 4.52 14.30
N LEU A 170 4.43 4.88 15.54
CA LEU A 170 4.27 4.00 16.70
C LEU A 170 2.78 3.81 17.04
N PHE A 171 2.01 4.89 17.04
CA PHE A 171 0.56 4.85 17.25
C PHE A 171 -0.14 3.94 16.25
N HIS A 172 0.27 3.98 14.98
CA HIS A 172 -0.23 3.07 13.95
C HIS A 172 0.02 1.61 14.31
N ARG A 173 1.27 1.27 14.67
CA ARG A 173 1.66 -0.10 15.04
C ARG A 173 0.83 -0.65 16.19
N MET A 174 0.52 0.20 17.17
CA MET A 174 -0.24 -0.19 18.36
C MET A 174 -1.76 -0.25 18.13
N HIS A 175 -2.32 0.72 17.40
CA HIS A 175 -3.76 0.98 17.40
C HIS A 175 -4.46 0.78 16.08
N THR A 176 -3.77 0.70 14.94
CA THR A 176 -4.40 0.56 13.59
C THR A 176 -3.65 -0.39 12.65
N SER A 177 -2.62 -1.07 13.13
CA SER A 177 -1.97 -2.16 12.39
C SER A 177 -2.98 -3.28 12.12
N ASP A 178 -2.82 -3.90 10.96
CA ASP A 178 -3.65 -5.02 10.50
C ASP A 178 -5.18 -4.80 10.67
N PRO A 179 -5.75 -3.79 9.98
CA PRO A 179 -7.14 -3.39 10.19
C PRO A 179 -8.13 -4.51 9.88
N HIS A 180 -7.85 -5.31 8.84
CA HIS A 180 -8.75 -6.37 8.41
C HIS A 180 -8.86 -7.50 9.44
N SER A 181 -7.73 -8.05 9.91
CA SER A 181 -7.76 -9.13 10.90
C SER A 181 -8.33 -8.67 12.23
N ARG A 182 -8.17 -7.39 12.59
CA ARG A 182 -8.79 -6.81 13.78
C ARG A 182 -10.30 -6.68 13.64
N LEU A 183 -10.78 -6.28 12.47
CA LEU A 183 -12.21 -6.29 12.18
C LEU A 183 -12.79 -7.72 12.25
N LEU A 184 -12.11 -8.71 11.67
CA LEU A 184 -12.54 -10.12 11.75
C LEU A 184 -12.62 -10.61 13.20
N ARG A 185 -11.62 -10.29 14.04
CA ARG A 185 -11.64 -10.62 15.47
C ARG A 185 -12.78 -9.93 16.21
N ALA A 186 -13.03 -8.64 15.94
CA ALA A 186 -14.14 -7.92 16.55
C ALA A 186 -15.50 -8.49 16.12
N LYS A 187 -15.64 -8.88 14.85
CA LYS A 187 -16.83 -9.56 14.34
C LYS A 187 -17.06 -10.90 15.04
N ALA A 188 -16.02 -11.73 15.16
CA ALA A 188 -16.12 -13.00 15.88
C ALA A 188 -16.52 -12.78 17.35
N SER A 189 -15.96 -11.78 18.02
CA SER A 189 -16.35 -11.42 19.40
C SER A 189 -17.81 -10.95 19.49
N LEU A 190 -18.28 -10.21 18.49
CA LEU A 190 -19.68 -9.78 18.40
C LEU A 190 -20.60 -11.00 18.23
N ASP A 191 -20.26 -11.94 17.34
CA ASP A 191 -21.02 -13.16 17.11
C ASP A 191 -21.14 -14.01 18.39
N VAL A 192 -20.04 -14.15 19.14
CA VAL A 192 -20.04 -14.82 20.47
C VAL A 192 -20.98 -14.10 21.45
N SER A 193 -20.93 -12.76 21.50
CA SER A 193 -21.81 -11.98 22.38
C SER A 193 -23.29 -12.14 22.01
N CYS A 194 -23.61 -12.25 20.71
CA CYS A 194 -24.96 -12.49 20.21
C CYS A 194 -25.47 -13.87 20.65
N GLN A 195 -24.65 -14.91 20.52
CA GLN A 195 -25.01 -16.27 20.94
C GLN A 195 -25.27 -16.36 22.45
N ALA A 196 -24.44 -15.69 23.25
CA ALA A 196 -24.64 -15.61 24.70
C ALA A 196 -25.95 -14.88 25.04
N LEU A 197 -26.25 -13.78 24.36
CA LEU A 197 -27.49 -13.00 24.57
C LEU A 197 -28.75 -13.77 24.14
N GLN A 198 -28.68 -14.54 23.05
CA GLN A 198 -29.77 -15.44 22.62
C GLN A 198 -30.11 -16.47 23.70
N SER A 199 -29.10 -16.96 24.43
CA SER A 199 -29.28 -17.92 25.52
C SER A 199 -29.84 -17.29 26.79
N SER A 200 -29.71 -15.98 26.99
CA SER A 200 -30.19 -15.27 28.19
C SER A 200 -30.47 -13.78 27.91
N PRO A 201 -31.63 -13.43 27.32
CA PRO A 201 -31.90 -12.09 26.77
C PRO A 201 -32.06 -10.97 27.81
N THR A 202 -32.39 -11.32 29.05
CA THR A 202 -32.66 -10.36 30.14
C THR A 202 -31.43 -10.08 31.01
N CYS A 203 -30.30 -10.73 30.75
CA CYS A 203 -29.08 -10.54 31.54
C CYS A 203 -28.43 -9.19 31.24
N SER A 204 -28.44 -8.29 32.22
CA SER A 204 -27.86 -6.94 32.10
C SER A 204 -26.35 -6.95 31.77
N PHE A 205 -25.61 -7.93 32.30
CA PHE A 205 -24.18 -8.09 32.02
C PHE A 205 -23.93 -8.46 30.55
N LEU A 206 -24.71 -9.39 29.99
CA LEU A 206 -24.60 -9.80 28.59
C LEU A 206 -25.02 -8.67 27.64
N LEU A 207 -26.06 -7.90 28.00
CA LEU A 207 -26.46 -6.71 27.25
C LEU A 207 -25.34 -5.66 27.21
N GLN A 208 -24.66 -5.43 28.34
CA GLN A 208 -23.55 -4.49 28.40
C GLN A 208 -22.34 -4.98 27.60
N SER A 209 -21.99 -6.27 27.72
CA SER A 209 -20.90 -6.88 26.95
C SER A 209 -21.18 -6.83 25.43
N HIS A 210 -22.41 -7.13 25.01
CA HIS A 210 -22.83 -7.03 23.62
C HIS A 210 -22.72 -5.60 23.08
N ARG A 211 -23.16 -4.60 23.85
CA ARG A 211 -23.01 -3.18 23.49
C ARG A 211 -21.55 -2.78 23.27
N GLN A 212 -20.65 -3.22 24.15
CA GLN A 212 -19.22 -2.96 24.02
C GLN A 212 -18.61 -3.64 22.79
N ALA A 213 -18.98 -4.90 22.53
CA ALA A 213 -18.52 -5.63 21.34
C ALA A 213 -19.03 -4.98 20.04
N LEU A 214 -20.29 -4.54 20.02
CA LEU A 214 -20.90 -3.86 18.89
C LEU A 214 -20.22 -2.52 18.61
N ASP A 215 -20.03 -1.70 19.64
CA ASP A 215 -19.33 -0.41 19.54
C ASP A 215 -17.90 -0.58 19.00
N MET A 216 -17.17 -1.57 19.51
CA MET A 216 -15.81 -1.89 19.03
C MET A 216 -15.81 -2.34 17.56
N TYR A 217 -16.75 -3.21 17.17
CA TYR A 217 -16.89 -3.67 15.78
C TYR A 217 -17.21 -2.51 14.83
N LEU A 218 -18.17 -1.66 15.18
CA LEU A 218 -18.56 -0.50 14.36
C LEU A 218 -17.39 0.50 14.22
N LYS A 219 -16.66 0.80 15.31
CA LYS A 219 -15.47 1.65 15.27
C LYS A 219 -14.39 1.11 14.33
N LEU A 220 -14.07 -0.18 14.43
CA LEU A 220 -13.08 -0.81 13.54
C LEU A 220 -13.57 -0.86 12.09
N LYS A 221 -14.88 -1.06 11.87
CA LYS A 221 -15.46 -1.08 10.52
C LYS A 221 -15.37 0.30 9.86
N LEU A 222 -15.71 1.36 10.60
CA LEU A 222 -15.59 2.74 10.12
C LEU A 222 -14.13 3.10 9.83
N ALA A 223 -13.20 2.71 10.70
CA ALA A 223 -11.77 2.93 10.47
C ALA A 223 -11.25 2.20 9.23
N GLU A 224 -11.64 0.92 9.01
CA GLU A 224 -11.29 0.16 7.81
C GLU A 224 -11.83 0.85 6.55
N LEU A 225 -13.11 1.26 6.56
CA LEU A 225 -13.73 1.96 5.45
C LEU A 225 -13.00 3.28 5.16
N SER A 226 -12.71 4.10 6.18
CA SER A 226 -11.96 5.36 6.03
C SER A 226 -10.57 5.14 5.41
N MET A 227 -9.84 4.09 5.84
CA MET A 227 -8.55 3.75 5.25
C MET A 227 -8.67 3.29 3.79
N LEU A 228 -9.74 2.58 3.44
CA LEU A 228 -9.99 2.11 2.07
C LEU A 228 -10.43 3.24 1.15
N THR A 229 -11.29 4.15 1.61
CA THR A 229 -11.72 5.32 0.83
C THR A 229 -10.57 6.27 0.55
N GLN A 230 -9.73 6.54 1.55
CA GLN A 230 -8.54 7.36 1.40
C GLN A 230 -7.54 6.74 0.40
N LYS A 231 -7.31 5.42 0.48
CA LYS A 231 -6.45 4.71 -0.50
C LYS A 231 -7.04 4.74 -1.91
N ALA A 232 -8.35 4.59 -2.04
CA ALA A 232 -9.03 4.59 -3.33
C ALA A 232 -9.19 6.00 -3.94
N LYS A 233 -9.01 7.08 -3.15
CA LYS A 233 -9.36 8.47 -3.47
C LYS A 233 -10.75 8.57 -4.10
N ALA A 234 -11.74 7.97 -3.43
CA ALA A 234 -13.11 7.93 -3.92
C ALA A 234 -14.09 8.20 -2.78
N GLU A 235 -14.77 9.35 -2.83
CA GLU A 235 -15.83 9.74 -1.89
C GLU A 235 -17.02 8.76 -1.90
N LYS A 236 -17.34 8.19 -3.07
CA LYS A 236 -18.60 7.46 -3.32
C LYS A 236 -18.54 5.94 -3.07
N ILE A 237 -17.62 5.45 -2.26
CA ILE A 237 -17.60 4.02 -1.89
C ILE A 237 -18.71 3.68 -0.87
N LEU A 238 -19.25 4.69 -0.17
CA LEU A 238 -20.33 4.54 0.80
C LEU A 238 -21.65 3.95 0.25
N HIS A 239 -21.87 3.96 -1.07
CA HIS A 239 -23.11 3.49 -1.70
C HIS A 239 -23.04 2.09 -2.33
N TYR A 240 -21.89 1.41 -2.29
CA TYR A 240 -21.76 0.08 -2.89
C TYR A 240 -21.48 -0.98 -1.82
N ASP A 241 -22.05 -2.17 -2.00
CA ASP A 241 -22.00 -3.25 -1.02
C ASP A 241 -20.55 -3.62 -0.66
N SER A 242 -20.30 -3.66 0.65
CA SER A 242 -19.00 -3.65 1.32
C SER A 242 -18.30 -5.01 1.29
N ASN A 243 -18.12 -5.62 0.10
CA ASN A 243 -17.14 -6.70 -0.13
C ASN A 243 -17.04 -7.15 -1.59
N SER A 244 -17.40 -6.30 -2.54
CA SER A 244 -17.48 -6.70 -3.94
C SER A 244 -16.09 -6.80 -4.56
N SER A 245 -15.82 -7.90 -5.27
CA SER A 245 -14.67 -8.10 -6.16
C SER A 245 -14.38 -6.88 -7.04
N VAL A 246 -15.41 -6.10 -7.36
CA VAL A 246 -15.37 -4.80 -8.07
C VAL A 246 -14.49 -3.76 -7.36
N PHE A 247 -14.53 -3.65 -6.03
CA PHE A 247 -13.67 -2.72 -5.28
C PHE A 247 -12.20 -3.09 -5.42
N TYR A 248 -11.87 -4.37 -5.21
CA TYR A 248 -10.51 -4.87 -5.36
C TYR A 248 -10.04 -4.85 -6.82
N ALA A 249 -10.94 -5.06 -7.78
CA ALA A 249 -10.66 -4.90 -9.20
C ALA A 249 -10.32 -3.44 -9.55
N ARG A 250 -11.07 -2.47 -9.03
CA ARG A 250 -10.81 -1.03 -9.25
C ARG A 250 -9.55 -0.55 -8.53
N MET A 251 -9.25 -1.10 -7.35
CA MET A 251 -7.96 -0.89 -6.66
C MET A 251 -6.79 -1.45 -7.47
N LYS A 252 -6.91 -2.67 -8.01
CA LYS A 252 -5.89 -3.27 -8.89
C LYS A 252 -5.74 -2.50 -10.20
N GLU A 253 -6.84 -2.11 -10.84
CA GLU A 253 -6.86 -1.27 -12.04
C GLU A 253 -6.14 0.04 -11.78
N ARG A 254 -6.46 0.73 -10.67
CA ARG A 254 -5.77 1.96 -10.29
C ARG A 254 -4.29 1.73 -10.01
N GLN A 255 -3.92 0.64 -9.34
CA GLN A 255 -2.52 0.30 -9.10
C GLN A 255 -1.77 0.05 -10.42
N HIS A 256 -2.42 -0.60 -11.39
CA HIS A 256 -1.88 -0.75 -12.75
C HIS A 256 -1.79 0.60 -13.49
N SER A 257 -2.83 1.43 -13.47
CA SER A 257 -2.84 2.74 -14.13
C SER A 257 -1.90 3.78 -13.49
N GLN A 258 -1.55 3.61 -12.20
CA GLN A 258 -0.54 4.42 -11.52
C GLN A 258 0.89 3.91 -11.72
N THR A 259 1.04 2.72 -12.31
CA THR A 259 2.35 2.16 -12.63
C THR A 259 2.68 2.50 -14.07
N ILE A 260 3.61 3.43 -14.27
CA ILE A 260 4.14 3.73 -15.60
C ILE A 260 5.15 2.62 -15.94
N GLY A 261 4.70 1.63 -16.71
CA GLY A 261 5.53 0.49 -17.11
C GLY A 261 6.47 0.77 -18.29
N GLU A 262 6.08 1.72 -19.14
CA GLU A 262 6.83 2.12 -20.32
C GLU A 262 6.62 3.61 -20.61
N ILE A 263 7.65 4.26 -21.15
CA ILE A 263 7.57 5.61 -21.69
C ILE A 263 8.24 5.65 -23.06
N CYS A 264 7.72 6.46 -23.97
CA CYS A 264 8.39 6.78 -25.22
C CYS A 264 9.17 8.08 -25.01
N ASP A 265 10.49 8.04 -25.25
CA ASP A 265 11.31 9.23 -25.11
C ASP A 265 11.16 10.20 -26.30
N HIS A 266 11.76 11.38 -26.18
CA HIS A 266 11.75 12.43 -27.21
C HIS A 266 12.43 12.01 -28.54
N GLN A 267 13.15 10.88 -28.55
CA GLN A 267 13.76 10.29 -29.74
C GLN A 267 12.90 9.17 -30.34
N GLY A 268 11.71 8.92 -29.79
CA GLY A 268 10.80 7.86 -30.23
C GLY A 268 11.18 6.46 -29.73
N THR A 269 12.11 6.35 -28.78
CA THR A 269 12.56 5.06 -28.23
C THR A 269 11.70 4.67 -27.02
N LEU A 270 11.17 3.45 -27.04
CA LEU A 270 10.46 2.88 -25.91
C LEU A 270 11.46 2.47 -24.81
N ARG A 271 11.28 3.04 -23.61
CA ARG A 271 12.03 2.75 -22.40
C ARG A 271 11.21 1.86 -21.48
N PHE A 272 11.82 0.80 -20.98
CA PHE A 272 11.15 -0.23 -20.17
C PHE A 272 11.82 -0.36 -18.79
N GLY A 273 11.01 -0.66 -17.78
CA GLY A 273 11.49 -0.88 -16.42
C GLY A 273 11.67 0.41 -15.62
N SER A 274 11.68 0.28 -14.30
CA SER A 274 11.63 1.40 -13.36
C SER A 274 12.78 2.39 -13.52
N GLU A 275 14.00 1.91 -13.80
CA GLU A 275 15.20 2.74 -13.90
C GLU A 275 15.22 3.58 -15.18
N GLN A 276 15.00 2.96 -16.34
CA GLN A 276 14.98 3.66 -17.64
C GLN A 276 13.79 4.63 -17.74
N VAL A 277 12.64 4.29 -17.15
CA VAL A 277 11.49 5.19 -17.06
C VAL A 277 11.83 6.42 -16.21
N ILE A 278 12.48 6.24 -15.06
CA ILE A 278 12.91 7.37 -14.21
C ILE A 278 13.91 8.26 -14.95
N GLU A 279 14.91 7.67 -15.61
CA GLU A 279 15.91 8.41 -16.36
C GLU A 279 15.29 9.23 -17.50
N GLY A 280 14.39 8.62 -18.28
CA GLY A 280 13.69 9.32 -19.35
C GLY A 280 12.82 10.48 -18.84
N PHE A 281 12.13 10.30 -17.70
CA PHE A 281 11.39 11.38 -17.05
C PHE A 281 12.29 12.53 -16.60
N LEU A 282 13.40 12.21 -15.94
CA LEU A 282 14.35 13.22 -15.45
C LEU A 282 14.96 13.99 -16.62
N SER A 283 15.41 13.28 -17.66
CA SER A 283 15.98 13.88 -18.87
C SER A 283 14.99 14.85 -19.54
N TYR A 284 13.74 14.42 -19.72
CA TYR A 284 12.71 15.26 -20.31
C TYR A 284 12.45 16.54 -19.50
N TYR A 285 12.20 16.42 -18.20
CA TYR A 285 11.89 17.60 -17.37
C TYR A 285 13.10 18.49 -17.12
N GLN A 286 14.31 17.94 -17.07
CA GLN A 286 15.54 18.74 -17.03
C GLN A 286 15.71 19.56 -18.31
N HIS A 287 15.41 19.00 -19.48
CA HIS A 287 15.43 19.76 -20.71
C HIS A 287 14.29 20.80 -20.75
N LEU A 288 13.08 20.44 -20.31
CA LEU A 288 11.92 21.33 -20.33
C LEU A 288 12.06 22.54 -19.40
N LEU A 289 12.53 22.31 -18.17
CA LEU A 289 12.60 23.34 -17.12
C LEU A 289 13.99 23.94 -16.93
N GLY A 290 15.05 23.24 -17.34
CA GLY A 290 16.44 23.67 -17.19
C GLY A 290 17.08 24.19 -18.48
N GLY A 291 16.39 24.08 -19.62
CA GLY A 291 16.87 24.63 -20.88
C GLY A 291 16.67 26.14 -20.97
N SER A 292 17.71 26.86 -21.40
CA SER A 292 17.57 28.22 -21.92
C SER A 292 17.12 28.10 -23.37
N ILE A 293 15.85 28.41 -23.62
CA ILE A 293 15.30 28.53 -24.98
C ILE A 293 15.25 30.02 -25.30
N ASP A 294 15.70 30.38 -26.49
CA ASP A 294 15.57 31.75 -26.99
C ASP A 294 14.08 31.99 -27.30
N VAL A 295 13.39 32.69 -26.40
CA VAL A 295 11.96 32.94 -26.52
C VAL A 295 11.77 34.25 -27.26
N GLN A 296 10.95 34.24 -28.32
CA GLN A 296 10.53 35.49 -28.94
C GLN A 296 9.82 36.35 -27.89
N ALA A 297 10.11 37.65 -27.89
CA ALA A 297 9.44 38.59 -27.01
C ALA A 297 7.92 38.50 -27.25
N LEU A 298 7.16 38.28 -26.19
CA LEU A 298 5.70 38.34 -26.23
C LEU A 298 5.28 39.70 -26.79
N ASP A 299 4.34 39.70 -27.74
CA ASP A 299 3.76 40.94 -28.22
C ASP A 299 2.96 41.59 -27.08
N ALA A 300 3.32 42.82 -26.72
CA ALA A 300 2.63 43.58 -25.69
C ALA A 300 1.14 43.78 -26.03
N SER A 301 0.78 43.74 -27.33
CA SER A 301 -0.61 43.84 -27.78
C SER A 301 -1.48 42.65 -27.34
N ASP A 302 -0.91 41.44 -27.30
CA ASP A 302 -1.58 40.21 -26.85
C ASP A 302 -1.76 40.18 -25.32
N ILE A 303 -0.82 40.77 -24.58
CA ILE A 303 -0.91 40.88 -23.12
C ILE A 303 -1.99 41.89 -22.72
N CYS A 304 -2.03 43.04 -23.40
CA CYS A 304 -2.99 44.12 -23.11
C CYS A 304 -4.43 43.80 -23.55
N SER A 305 -4.65 42.77 -24.37
CA SER A 305 -5.98 42.32 -24.78
C SER A 305 -6.62 41.33 -23.79
N GLY A 306 -5.87 40.85 -22.79
CA GLY A 306 -6.41 40.09 -21.68
C GLY A 306 -7.12 40.96 -20.62
N PRO A 307 -7.90 40.36 -19.72
CA PRO A 307 -8.50 41.07 -18.60
C PRO A 307 -7.41 41.70 -17.72
N CYS A 308 -7.36 43.03 -17.71
CA CYS A 308 -6.42 43.80 -16.92
C CYS A 308 -7.02 44.12 -15.55
N LEU A 309 -6.22 43.96 -14.50
CA LEU A 309 -6.57 44.38 -13.14
C LEU A 309 -6.81 45.88 -13.11
N THR A 310 -7.89 46.30 -12.47
CA THR A 310 -8.21 47.72 -12.31
C THR A 310 -7.42 48.31 -11.15
N SER A 311 -7.27 49.64 -11.12
CA SER A 311 -6.65 50.33 -9.97
C SER A 311 -7.38 50.11 -8.64
N ALA A 312 -8.63 49.63 -8.69
CA ALA A 312 -9.41 49.26 -7.51
C ALA A 312 -9.00 47.88 -6.93
N ASP A 313 -8.38 47.00 -7.74
CA ASP A 313 -7.98 45.65 -7.32
C ASP A 313 -6.59 45.64 -6.66
N TRP A 314 -5.76 46.65 -6.94
CA TRP A 314 -4.37 46.72 -6.45
C TRP A 314 -4.25 46.69 -4.92
N PRO A 315 -5.09 47.43 -4.15
CA PRO A 315 -5.03 47.39 -2.69
C PRO A 315 -5.27 45.99 -2.14
N ASP A 316 -6.11 45.18 -2.79
CA ASP A 316 -6.41 43.81 -2.36
C ASP A 316 -5.24 42.86 -2.64
N MET A 317 -4.50 43.06 -3.73
CA MET A 317 -3.36 42.21 -4.09
C MET A 317 -2.12 42.38 -3.20
N ILE A 318 -1.99 43.52 -2.53
CA ILE A 318 -0.86 43.82 -1.64
C ILE A 318 -1.20 43.61 -0.16
N LYS A 319 -2.42 43.14 0.16
CA LYS A 319 -2.81 42.85 1.54
C LYS A 319 -1.94 41.72 2.08
N PRO A 320 -1.46 41.82 3.34
CA PRO A 320 -0.80 40.70 4.00
C PRO A 320 -1.81 39.57 4.17
N VAL A 321 -1.35 38.33 3.94
CA VAL A 321 -2.18 37.14 4.13
C VAL A 321 -2.52 37.00 5.61
N SER A 322 -3.81 36.90 5.91
CA SER A 322 -4.32 36.72 7.27
C SER A 322 -4.37 35.24 7.67
N ASN A 323 -4.25 34.95 8.96
CA ASN A 323 -4.40 33.59 9.50
C ASN A 323 -5.78 32.99 9.15
N SER A 324 -6.82 33.83 9.08
CA SER A 324 -8.17 33.42 8.65
C SER A 324 -8.22 32.99 7.19
N GLU A 325 -7.49 33.65 6.30
CA GLU A 325 -7.39 33.25 4.90
C GLU A 325 -6.64 31.93 4.76
N ILE A 326 -5.55 31.73 5.51
CA ILE A 326 -4.80 30.47 5.54
C ILE A 326 -5.72 29.31 5.95
N HIS A 327 -6.45 29.47 7.04
CA HIS A 327 -7.37 28.44 7.53
C HIS A 327 -8.55 28.19 6.56
N THR A 328 -9.06 29.24 5.91
CA THR A 328 -10.12 29.12 4.91
C THR A 328 -9.63 28.37 3.67
N ALA A 329 -8.43 28.68 3.19
CA ALA A 329 -7.79 27.99 2.08
C ALA A 329 -7.58 26.50 2.39
N LEU A 330 -7.14 26.16 3.61
CA LEU A 330 -6.99 24.77 4.06
C LEU A 330 -8.31 23.99 4.06
N LYS A 331 -9.43 24.62 4.43
CA LYS A 331 -10.76 23.99 4.43
C LYS A 331 -11.30 23.67 3.05
N ILE A 332 -10.85 24.39 2.01
CA ILE A 332 -11.26 24.14 0.62
C ILE A 332 -10.63 22.85 0.09
N ILE A 333 -9.49 22.42 0.65
CA ILE A 333 -8.75 21.25 0.17
C ILE A 333 -9.45 19.96 0.64
N ASP A 334 -9.75 19.05 -0.29
CA ASP A 334 -10.29 17.71 -0.02
C ASP A 334 -9.44 16.98 1.05
N ILE A 335 -10.08 16.47 2.09
CA ILE A 335 -9.43 15.76 3.21
C ILE A 335 -8.65 14.50 2.78
N ASN A 336 -9.07 13.88 1.67
CA ASN A 336 -8.45 12.72 1.04
C ASN A 336 -7.51 13.12 -0.12
N SER A 337 -7.15 14.40 -0.21
CA SER A 337 -6.14 14.90 -1.14
C SER A 337 -4.81 14.16 -0.99
N SER A 338 -4.01 14.20 -2.06
CA SER A 338 -2.69 13.57 -2.06
C SER A 338 -1.82 14.17 -0.95
N PRO A 339 -1.15 13.33 -0.12
CA PRO A 339 -0.24 13.85 0.87
C PRO A 339 0.97 14.53 0.21
N GLY A 340 1.56 15.48 0.92
CA GLY A 340 2.81 16.12 0.53
C GLY A 340 4.00 15.14 0.55
N ALA A 341 5.19 15.65 0.22
CA ALA A 341 6.43 14.85 0.31
C ALA A 341 6.72 14.37 1.74
N ASP A 342 6.15 15.04 2.74
CA ASP A 342 6.18 14.71 4.17
C ASP A 342 5.23 13.57 4.57
N GLY A 343 4.27 13.23 3.70
CA GLY A 343 3.27 12.19 3.94
C GLY A 343 2.01 12.68 4.68
N PHE A 344 1.85 13.97 4.92
CA PHE A 344 0.65 14.52 5.56
C PHE A 344 -0.33 15.06 4.49
N SER A 345 -1.62 14.75 4.65
CA SER A 345 -2.71 15.32 3.85
C SER A 345 -3.34 16.52 4.57
N SER A 346 -4.22 17.26 3.88
CA SER A 346 -5.02 18.33 4.51
C SER A 346 -5.82 17.84 5.73
N GLY A 347 -6.18 16.55 5.79
CA GLY A 347 -6.84 15.96 6.95
C GLY A 347 -6.06 16.02 8.25
N PHE A 348 -4.72 15.96 8.20
CA PHE A 348 -3.89 16.20 9.37
C PHE A 348 -3.99 17.67 9.81
N PHE A 349 -3.76 18.60 8.88
CA PHE A 349 -3.73 20.03 9.18
C PHE A 349 -5.08 20.54 9.71
N LEU A 350 -6.19 20.02 9.19
CA LEU A 350 -7.53 20.36 9.65
C LEU A 350 -7.85 19.75 11.03
N SER A 351 -7.51 18.48 11.26
CA SER A 351 -7.80 17.80 12.53
C SER A 351 -6.94 18.29 13.69
N SER A 352 -5.73 18.77 13.42
CA SER A 352 -4.78 19.25 14.42
C SER A 352 -4.59 20.77 14.37
N TRP A 353 -5.47 21.52 13.68
CA TRP A 353 -5.31 22.97 13.49
C TRP A 353 -5.11 23.73 14.80
N SER A 354 -5.90 23.41 15.82
CA SER A 354 -5.82 24.05 17.15
C SER A 354 -4.47 23.90 17.84
N ILE A 355 -3.68 22.90 17.45
CA ILE A 355 -2.34 22.63 17.99
C ILE A 355 -1.27 23.36 17.18
N ILE A 356 -1.40 23.32 15.85
CA ILE A 356 -0.34 23.71 14.93
C ILE A 356 -0.45 25.15 14.41
N GLU A 357 -1.61 25.79 14.56
CA GLU A 357 -1.97 27.10 13.96
C GLU A 357 -0.86 28.15 14.13
N SER A 358 -0.34 28.32 15.35
CA SER A 358 0.67 29.35 15.63
C SER A 358 1.97 29.13 14.86
N ASP A 359 2.47 27.88 14.79
CA ASP A 359 3.72 27.58 14.10
C ASP A 359 3.54 27.52 12.59
N PHE A 360 2.35 27.09 12.13
CA PHE A 360 2.00 27.02 10.71
C PHE A 360 1.84 28.42 10.11
N CYS A 361 1.02 29.27 10.74
CA CYS A 361 0.84 30.66 10.30
C CYS A 361 2.11 31.49 10.46
N GLY A 362 2.96 31.21 11.46
CA GLY A 362 4.24 31.89 11.60
C GLY A 362 5.29 31.51 10.55
N ALA A 363 5.09 30.41 9.82
CA ALA A 363 5.99 29.94 8.77
C ALA A 363 5.58 30.38 7.37
N ILE A 364 4.34 30.84 7.19
CA ILE A 364 3.81 31.48 5.98
C ILE A 364 4.10 32.97 6.06
#